data_AF-A0A1G8AQI1-F1
#
_entry.id   AF-A0A1G8AQI1-F1
#
_cell.length_a   1.000
_cell.length_b   1.000
_cell.length_c   1.000
_cell.angle_alpha   90.00
_cell.angle_beta   90.00
_cell.angle_gamma   90.00
#
_symmetry.space_group_name_H-M   'P 1'
#
loop_
_entity.id
_entity.type
_entity.pdbx_description
1 polymer ?
#
loop_
_entity_poly.entity_id
_entity_poly.type
_entity_poly.pdbx_seq_one_letter_code
_entity_poly.pdbx_strand_id
1 'polypeptide(L)'
;MELIINIFSLVGSLALFLFGMKTMSEGLEKFAGDRLRSILAAMTKNRVMGVLTGILITALIQSSSATTVMVVSFVNAGLMTLAQSIGVIMGANIGTTVTAWIISAVGFKVNIAAFAIPLLAIGMPLIFSGKGNRKSIGEFIFGFSFLFMGLSFLQDAATEMNIGDMVAGMLAHVPQDSFFTIILFVIVGALVTMIVQASAATMAITLMLFGMNIPGFGFEQAAALAMGQNIGTTITAFMASLTANTQARRAALAHMFFNVFGVVVFLIVFYPACDAVSWVVENCLGGGNDLFKLSAFHTAFNIINTLLLIGFVKQIEMLVCRVLPMKAQDEDYRLRFISGGLLSTAELSIMEAQKEIHSFAERCQRMAGFVPTLLETKDEMEFNKLFARIEKYENITDSMEMEIASYLNKVSEGHLSDASKTQIQKMLRQISELESIGDSVYNLGRTLNRHRMHCQESFTADQMQHMKTMLQLVDAALTEMLKRIDLPTTKNGVKVSLNIEHEINNYRTQLKNQNLHDVNAGLYDYQLGVFYVDFISECEKLGDYVMNVVQAGKGLNNDFGDGPINGQG
;
A
#
# COMPACT_ATOMS: atom_id res chain seq x y z
N MET A 1 17.77 43.00 -9.06
CA MET A 1 16.70 42.57 -9.99
C MET A 1 17.17 41.37 -10.80
N GLU A 2 18.32 41.46 -11.47
CA GLU A 2 18.95 40.35 -12.22
C GLU A 2 19.19 39.08 -11.39
N LEU A 3 19.79 39.19 -10.19
CA LEU A 3 19.94 38.03 -9.29
C LEU A 3 18.61 37.35 -8.95
N ILE A 4 17.54 38.13 -8.74
CA ILE A 4 16.21 37.60 -8.43
C ILE A 4 15.64 36.88 -9.65
N ILE A 5 15.78 37.46 -10.85
CA ILE A 5 15.36 36.83 -12.11
C ILE A 5 16.10 35.51 -12.30
N ASN A 6 17.42 35.48 -12.10
CA ASN A 6 18.22 34.27 -12.31
C ASN A 6 17.86 33.17 -11.30
N ILE A 7 17.58 33.51 -10.03
CA ILE A 7 17.08 32.56 -9.03
C ILE A 7 15.72 32.00 -9.46
N PHE A 8 14.79 32.85 -9.93
CA PHE A 8 13.50 32.38 -10.43
C PHE A 8 13.64 31.55 -11.70
N SER A 9 14.56 31.87 -12.60
CA SER A 9 14.89 31.06 -13.78
C SER A 9 15.39 29.68 -13.38
N LEU A 10 16.30 29.59 -12.41
CA LEU A 10 16.81 28.31 -11.90
C LEU A 10 15.70 27.46 -11.25
N VAL A 11 14.93 28.06 -10.33
CA VAL A 11 13.83 27.37 -9.63
C VAL A 11 12.71 27.00 -10.60
N GLY A 12 12.37 27.88 -11.54
CA GLY A 12 11.36 27.64 -12.57
C GLY A 12 11.77 26.53 -13.53
N SER A 13 13.04 26.47 -13.92
CA SER A 13 13.59 25.40 -14.75
C SER A 13 13.57 24.05 -14.04
N LEU A 14 13.94 24.04 -12.75
CA LEU A 14 13.81 22.85 -11.91
C LEU A 14 12.35 22.41 -11.75
N ALA A 15 11.42 23.36 -11.55
CA ALA A 15 9.99 23.05 -11.45
C ALA A 15 9.44 22.46 -12.75
N LEU A 16 9.86 23.01 -13.91
CA LEU A 16 9.50 22.48 -15.23
C LEU A 16 10.05 21.06 -15.43
N PHE A 17 11.30 20.82 -15.05
CA PHE A 17 11.94 19.51 -15.07
C PHE A 17 11.17 18.49 -14.21
N LEU A 18 10.87 18.85 -12.96
CA LEU A 18 10.13 18.02 -12.02
C LEU A 18 8.70 17.75 -12.49
N PHE A 19 8.03 18.75 -13.07
CA PHE A 19 6.69 18.59 -13.63
C PHE A 19 6.69 17.68 -14.86
N GLY A 20 7.71 17.79 -15.72
CA GLY A 20 7.92 16.87 -16.84
C GLY A 20 8.07 15.42 -16.36
N MET A 21 8.94 15.19 -15.37
CA MET A 21 9.10 13.87 -14.77
C MET A 21 7.81 13.34 -14.12
N LYS A 22 7.09 14.18 -13.36
CA LYS A 22 5.82 13.81 -12.74
C LYS A 22 4.79 13.39 -13.79
N THR A 23 4.58 14.22 -14.81
CA THR A 23 3.60 13.96 -15.88
C THR A 23 3.96 12.69 -16.66
N MET A 24 5.26 12.50 -16.92
CA MET A 24 5.77 11.28 -17.57
C MET A 24 5.47 10.03 -16.73
N SER A 25 5.70 10.11 -15.42
CA SER A 25 5.48 9.02 -14.46
C SER A 25 3.99 8.66 -14.37
N GLU A 26 3.12 9.65 -14.21
CA GLU A 26 1.67 9.46 -14.15
C GLU A 26 1.10 8.88 -15.45
N GLY A 27 1.59 9.33 -16.61
CA GLY A 27 1.20 8.78 -17.91
C GLY A 27 1.51 7.28 -18.00
N LEU A 28 2.69 6.88 -17.54
CA LEU A 28 3.09 5.48 -17.56
C LEU A 28 2.39 4.63 -16.49
N GLU A 29 2.12 5.20 -15.31
CA GLU A 29 1.35 4.55 -14.24
C GLU A 29 -0.09 4.27 -14.68
N LYS A 30 -0.78 5.26 -15.25
CA LYS A 30 -2.13 5.09 -15.79
C LYS A 30 -2.17 4.05 -16.91
N PHE A 31 -1.14 4.01 -17.76
CA PHE A 31 -1.01 2.98 -18.79
C PHE A 31 -0.83 1.57 -18.20
N ALA A 32 -0.26 1.46 -16.99
CA ALA A 32 0.00 0.20 -16.30
C ALA A 32 -1.13 -0.28 -15.38
N GLY A 33 -2.15 0.54 -15.09
CA GLY A 33 -3.11 0.40 -13.97
C GLY A 33 -3.68 -1.01 -13.70
N ASP A 34 -4.16 -1.72 -14.73
CA ASP A 34 -4.76 -3.05 -14.55
C ASP A 34 -3.75 -4.15 -14.16
N ARG A 35 -2.44 -3.85 -14.23
CA ARG A 35 -1.35 -4.81 -13.97
C ARG A 35 -0.88 -4.81 -12.53
N LEU A 36 -1.42 -3.97 -11.64
CA LEU A 36 -0.95 -3.91 -10.23
C LEU A 36 -1.04 -5.28 -9.53
N ARG A 37 -2.10 -6.06 -9.78
CA ARG A 37 -2.23 -7.44 -9.24
C ARG A 37 -1.20 -8.40 -9.83
N SER A 38 -0.86 -8.28 -11.11
CA SER A 38 0.15 -9.15 -11.74
C SER A 38 1.58 -8.76 -11.33
N ILE A 39 1.81 -7.47 -11.07
CA ILE A 39 3.04 -6.94 -10.48
C ILE A 39 3.24 -7.53 -9.07
N LEU A 40 2.23 -7.46 -8.21
CA LEU A 40 2.27 -8.06 -6.86
C LEU A 40 2.52 -9.58 -6.91
N ALA A 41 1.88 -10.29 -7.84
CA ALA A 41 2.10 -11.72 -8.02
C ALA A 41 3.53 -12.06 -8.49
N ALA A 42 4.15 -11.20 -9.30
CA ALA A 42 5.53 -11.38 -9.75
C ALA A 42 6.55 -11.12 -8.64
N MET A 43 6.33 -10.08 -7.80
CA MET A 43 7.21 -9.68 -6.69
C MET A 43 7.35 -10.76 -5.61
N THR A 44 6.34 -11.61 -5.45
CA THR A 44 6.24 -12.55 -4.32
C THR A 44 6.89 -13.92 -4.57
N LYS A 45 7.35 -14.21 -5.80
CA LYS A 45 7.80 -15.55 -6.21
C LYS A 45 9.13 -15.98 -5.59
N ASN A 46 10.16 -15.13 -5.64
CA ASN A 46 11.47 -15.34 -4.99
C ASN A 46 12.27 -14.03 -4.98
N ARG A 47 13.40 -13.98 -4.25
CA ARG A 47 14.23 -12.77 -4.10
C ARG A 47 14.77 -12.20 -5.42
N VAL A 48 15.10 -13.05 -6.40
CA VAL A 48 15.62 -12.59 -7.71
C VAL A 48 14.49 -11.95 -8.52
N MET A 49 13.31 -12.56 -8.51
CA MET A 49 12.12 -11.96 -9.10
C MET A 49 11.77 -10.64 -8.41
N GLY A 50 11.92 -10.55 -7.08
CA GLY A 50 11.78 -9.29 -6.35
C GLY A 50 12.69 -8.19 -6.91
N VAL A 51 13.98 -8.48 -7.08
CA VAL A 51 14.95 -7.55 -7.68
C VAL A 51 14.56 -7.18 -9.11
N LEU A 52 14.26 -8.15 -9.97
CA LEU A 52 13.89 -7.89 -11.36
C LEU A 52 12.62 -7.04 -11.47
N THR A 53 11.63 -7.30 -10.62
CA THR A 53 10.42 -6.50 -10.58
C THR A 53 10.69 -5.09 -10.05
N GLY A 54 11.54 -4.93 -9.03
CA GLY A 54 11.98 -3.61 -8.57
C GLY A 54 12.70 -2.82 -9.65
N ILE A 55 13.62 -3.45 -10.40
CA ILE A 55 14.29 -2.85 -11.57
C ILE A 55 13.25 -2.36 -12.56
N LEU A 56 12.34 -3.25 -12.97
CA LEU A 56 11.36 -2.96 -14.01
C LEU A 56 10.42 -1.83 -13.60
N ILE A 57 9.86 -1.89 -12.39
CA ILE A 57 8.93 -0.85 -11.89
C ILE A 57 9.64 0.49 -11.80
N THR A 58 10.82 0.55 -11.18
CA THR A 58 11.52 1.83 -11.03
C THR A 58 12.05 2.35 -12.35
N ALA A 59 12.50 1.50 -13.28
CA ALA A 59 12.91 1.92 -14.61
C ALA A 59 11.73 2.44 -15.44
N LEU A 60 10.54 1.86 -15.27
CA LEU A 60 9.32 2.36 -15.91
C LEU A 60 8.90 3.68 -15.26
N ILE A 61 8.58 3.67 -13.96
CA ILE A 61 8.06 4.84 -13.23
C ILE A 61 9.11 5.97 -13.15
N GLN A 62 10.41 5.66 -13.27
CA GLN A 62 11.53 6.60 -13.13
C GLN A 62 11.62 7.27 -11.76
N SER A 63 11.01 6.65 -10.74
CA SER A 63 11.03 7.14 -9.36
C SER A 63 11.22 6.00 -8.37
N SER A 64 12.45 5.87 -7.84
CA SER A 64 12.73 4.95 -6.73
C SER A 64 12.10 5.39 -5.43
N SER A 65 11.98 6.69 -5.17
CA SER A 65 11.26 7.20 -4.02
C SER A 65 9.80 6.71 -4.05
N ALA A 66 9.10 6.85 -5.18
CA ALA A 66 7.74 6.35 -5.33
C ALA A 66 7.67 4.81 -5.20
N THR A 67 8.60 4.10 -5.86
CA THR A 67 8.65 2.62 -5.79
C THR A 67 8.89 2.13 -4.36
N THR A 68 9.78 2.77 -3.60
CA THR A 68 10.10 2.37 -2.23
C THR A 68 9.02 2.76 -1.24
N VAL A 69 8.36 3.91 -1.41
CA VAL A 69 7.14 4.27 -0.65
C VAL A 69 6.03 3.26 -0.90
N MET A 70 5.83 2.84 -2.15
CA MET A 70 4.87 1.78 -2.52
C MET A 70 5.22 0.45 -1.85
N VAL A 71 6.51 0.07 -1.85
CA VAL A 71 6.99 -1.13 -1.15
C VAL A 71 6.73 -1.06 0.36
N VAL A 72 7.03 0.07 1.00
CA VAL A 72 6.72 0.31 2.43
C VAL A 72 5.22 0.20 2.68
N SER A 73 4.40 0.73 1.77
CA SER A 73 2.93 0.65 1.83
C SER A 73 2.43 -0.78 1.71
N PHE A 74 3.03 -1.62 0.84
CA PHE A 74 2.66 -3.03 0.71
C PHE A 74 3.01 -3.84 1.96
N VAL A 75 4.14 -3.52 2.59
CA VAL A 75 4.54 -4.14 3.86
C VAL A 75 3.61 -3.66 4.99
N ASN A 76 3.20 -2.40 4.98
CA ASN A 76 2.20 -1.86 5.91
C ASN A 76 0.87 -2.62 5.79
N ALA A 77 0.35 -2.72 4.57
CA ALA A 77 -0.88 -3.44 4.26
C ALA A 77 -0.77 -4.96 4.46
N GLY A 78 0.41 -5.51 4.79
CA GLY A 78 0.66 -6.94 4.91
C GLY A 78 0.50 -7.71 3.59
N LEU A 79 0.58 -7.03 2.45
CA LEU A 79 0.53 -7.63 1.10
C LEU A 79 1.88 -8.23 0.70
N MET A 80 2.95 -7.80 1.35
CA MET A 80 4.30 -8.26 1.10
C MET A 80 5.05 -8.47 2.42
N THR A 81 5.85 -9.53 2.51
CA THR A 81 6.71 -9.76 3.67
C THR A 81 7.91 -8.81 3.67
N LEU A 82 8.53 -8.63 4.83
CA LEU A 82 9.77 -7.85 4.95
C LEU A 82 10.90 -8.43 4.08
N ALA A 83 11.06 -9.75 4.01
CA ALA A 83 12.05 -10.37 3.14
C ALA A 83 11.80 -10.07 1.64
N GLN A 84 10.54 -10.11 1.20
CA GLN A 84 10.17 -9.79 -0.18
C GLN A 84 10.44 -8.31 -0.51
N SER A 85 10.12 -7.42 0.43
CA SER A 85 10.31 -5.98 0.27
C SER A 85 11.77 -5.59 0.07
N ILE A 86 12.69 -6.23 0.81
CA ILE A 86 14.13 -6.01 0.68
C ILE A 86 14.60 -6.30 -0.75
N GLY A 87 14.15 -7.42 -1.35
CA GLY A 87 14.51 -7.77 -2.72
C GLY A 87 14.03 -6.73 -3.74
N VAL A 88 12.81 -6.22 -3.58
CA VAL A 88 12.27 -5.18 -4.46
C VAL A 88 13.01 -3.86 -4.30
N ILE A 89 13.33 -3.47 -3.06
CA ILE A 89 14.10 -2.24 -2.75
C ILE A 89 15.48 -2.30 -3.42
N MET A 90 16.17 -3.44 -3.36
CA MET A 90 17.44 -3.63 -4.07
C MET A 90 17.29 -3.41 -5.58
N GLY A 91 16.23 -3.97 -6.16
CA GLY A 91 15.89 -3.76 -7.57
C GLY A 91 15.60 -2.31 -7.93
N ALA A 92 14.84 -1.60 -7.08
CA ALA A 92 14.50 -0.20 -7.30
C ALA A 92 15.74 0.70 -7.36
N ASN A 93 16.76 0.42 -6.54
CA ASN A 93 18.02 1.15 -6.58
C ASN A 93 18.78 0.95 -7.91
N ILE A 94 18.73 -0.25 -8.49
CA ILE A 94 19.24 -0.48 -9.85
C ILE A 94 18.38 0.24 -10.90
N GLY A 95 17.04 0.15 -10.81
CA GLY A 95 16.15 0.78 -11.79
C GLY A 95 16.30 2.31 -11.87
N THR A 96 16.70 2.95 -10.77
CA THR A 96 16.96 4.40 -10.70
C THR A 96 18.03 4.86 -11.69
N THR A 97 18.99 4.01 -12.03
CA THR A 97 20.13 4.42 -12.86
C THR A 97 19.75 4.65 -14.32
N VAL A 98 18.57 4.17 -14.75
CA VAL A 98 18.03 4.41 -16.08
C VAL A 98 17.86 5.91 -16.35
N THR A 99 17.49 6.70 -15.34
CA THR A 99 17.38 8.16 -15.50
C THR A 99 18.72 8.78 -15.90
N ALA A 100 19.81 8.38 -15.24
CA ALA A 100 21.15 8.90 -15.53
C ALA A 100 21.58 8.60 -16.97
N TRP A 101 21.26 7.40 -17.47
CA TRP A 101 21.50 7.01 -18.85
C TRP A 101 20.68 7.80 -19.86
N ILE A 102 19.39 8.00 -19.60
CA ILE A 102 18.51 8.84 -20.43
C ILE A 102 19.10 10.24 -20.54
N ILE A 103 19.50 10.83 -19.42
CA ILE A 103 20.08 12.18 -19.37
C ILE A 103 21.45 12.21 -20.04
N SER A 104 22.35 11.25 -19.80
CA SER A 104 23.71 11.30 -20.34
C SER A 104 23.75 11.04 -21.85
N ALA A 105 22.80 10.24 -22.37
CA ALA A 105 22.70 9.95 -23.80
C ALA A 105 22.11 11.12 -24.61
N VAL A 106 21.19 11.88 -24.01
CA VAL A 106 20.38 12.88 -24.73
C VAL A 106 20.65 14.32 -24.27
N GLY A 107 20.91 14.52 -22.98
CA GLY A 107 20.58 15.72 -22.21
C GLY A 107 21.58 16.87 -22.19
N PHE A 108 22.74 16.80 -22.87
CA PHE A 108 23.71 17.92 -22.82
C PHE A 108 24.51 18.19 -24.11
N LYS A 109 24.40 17.36 -25.16
CA LYS A 109 25.14 17.55 -26.43
C LYS A 109 24.26 17.89 -27.63
N VAL A 110 22.96 17.64 -27.53
CA VAL A 110 21.99 17.88 -28.60
C VAL A 110 21.27 19.19 -28.29
N ASN A 111 20.89 19.97 -29.30
CA ASN A 111 19.97 21.09 -29.09
C ASN A 111 18.62 20.50 -28.69
N ILE A 112 18.45 20.23 -27.40
CA ILE A 112 17.33 19.47 -26.84
C ILE A 112 16.00 20.14 -27.16
N ALA A 113 15.99 21.47 -27.25
CA ALA A 113 14.84 22.25 -27.71
C ALA A 113 14.37 21.81 -29.10
N ALA A 114 15.28 21.38 -29.99
CA ALA A 114 14.94 20.91 -31.33
C ALA A 114 14.19 19.57 -31.36
N PHE A 115 14.30 18.75 -30.31
CA PHE A 115 13.55 17.49 -30.17
C PHE A 115 12.35 17.63 -29.22
N ALA A 116 12.46 18.45 -28.18
CA ALA A 116 11.39 18.68 -27.22
C ALA A 116 10.15 19.33 -27.89
N ILE A 117 10.34 20.31 -28.77
CA ILE A 117 9.22 21.00 -29.45
C ILE A 117 8.43 20.07 -30.38
N PRO A 118 9.06 19.27 -31.28
CA PRO A 118 8.33 18.27 -32.07
C PRO A 118 7.61 17.21 -31.24
N LEU A 119 8.25 16.73 -30.15
CA LEU A 119 7.62 15.77 -29.26
C LEU A 119 6.39 16.38 -28.55
N LEU A 120 6.44 17.66 -28.18
CA LEU A 120 5.27 18.38 -27.66
C LEU A 120 4.14 18.47 -28.69
N ALA A 121 4.47 18.77 -29.94
CA ALA A 121 3.49 18.82 -31.02
C ALA A 121 2.77 17.47 -31.23
N ILE A 122 3.44 16.35 -30.95
CA ILE A 122 2.86 15.00 -31.00
C ILE A 122 2.11 14.64 -29.71
N GLY A 123 2.68 14.96 -28.55
CA GLY A 123 2.14 14.61 -27.24
C GLY A 123 0.85 15.36 -26.93
N MET A 124 0.77 16.65 -27.27
CA MET A 124 -0.37 17.50 -26.89
C MET A 124 -1.70 17.02 -27.48
N PRO A 125 -1.83 16.69 -28.79
CA PRO A 125 -3.07 16.13 -29.34
C PRO A 125 -3.48 14.78 -28.71
N LEU A 126 -2.50 13.96 -28.33
CA LEU A 126 -2.76 12.66 -27.72
C LEU A 126 -3.38 12.79 -26.31
N ILE A 127 -2.98 13.79 -25.53
CA ILE A 127 -3.55 14.09 -24.20
C ILE A 127 -5.05 14.38 -24.28
N PHE A 128 -5.51 15.05 -25.34
CA PHE A 128 -6.93 15.36 -25.56
C PHE A 128 -7.72 14.19 -26.17
N SER A 129 -7.11 13.02 -26.34
CA SER A 129 -7.83 11.85 -26.87
C SER A 129 -8.86 11.33 -25.86
N GLY A 130 -10.07 11.02 -26.33
CA GLY A 130 -11.10 10.36 -25.51
C GLY A 130 -10.77 8.91 -25.12
N LYS A 131 -9.65 8.34 -25.60
CA LYS A 131 -9.19 6.99 -25.23
C LYS A 131 -8.09 7.08 -24.17
N GLY A 132 -8.31 6.47 -23.00
CA GLY A 132 -7.39 6.48 -21.85
C GLY A 132 -5.94 6.14 -22.22
N ASN A 133 -5.70 5.05 -22.96
CA ASN A 133 -4.34 4.65 -23.34
C ASN A 133 -3.61 5.67 -24.21
N ARG A 134 -4.32 6.35 -25.13
CA ARG A 134 -3.70 7.38 -25.99
C ARG A 134 -3.36 8.63 -25.18
N LYS A 135 -4.25 9.00 -24.25
CA LYS A 135 -4.01 10.08 -23.29
C LYS A 135 -2.77 9.81 -22.45
N SER A 136 -2.63 8.60 -21.90
CA SER A 136 -1.45 8.18 -21.14
C SER A 136 -0.14 8.24 -21.94
N ILE A 137 -0.15 7.80 -23.21
CA ILE A 137 1.01 7.93 -24.11
C ILE A 137 1.31 9.41 -24.39
N GLY A 138 0.28 10.23 -24.57
CA GLY A 138 0.43 11.68 -24.73
C GLY A 138 1.07 12.34 -23.50
N GLU A 139 0.60 12.00 -22.30
CA GLU A 139 1.16 12.47 -21.02
C GLU A 139 2.62 12.04 -20.88
N PHE A 140 2.97 10.82 -21.27
CA PHE A 140 4.35 10.34 -21.30
C PHE A 140 5.26 11.17 -22.23
N ILE A 141 4.87 11.35 -23.50
CA ILE A 141 5.65 12.10 -24.49
C ILE A 141 5.77 13.58 -24.08
N PHE A 142 4.68 14.16 -23.58
CA PHE A 142 4.64 15.53 -23.10
C PHE A 142 5.56 15.74 -21.89
N GLY A 143 5.47 14.85 -20.90
CA GLY A 143 6.33 14.88 -19.72
C GLY A 143 7.81 14.71 -20.08
N PHE A 144 8.12 13.77 -20.98
CA PHE A 144 9.48 13.59 -21.52
C PHE A 144 10.00 14.87 -22.16
N SER A 145 9.18 15.57 -22.94
CA SER A 145 9.59 16.83 -23.58
C SER A 145 9.87 17.94 -22.57
N PHE A 146 9.02 18.08 -21.55
CA PHE A 146 9.18 19.10 -20.50
C PHE A 146 10.37 18.80 -19.57
N LEU A 147 10.65 17.52 -19.29
CA LEU A 147 11.84 17.10 -18.56
C LEU A 147 13.09 17.65 -19.25
N PHE A 148 13.21 17.39 -20.55
CA PHE A 148 14.36 17.79 -21.34
C PHE A 148 14.46 19.31 -21.55
N MET A 149 13.34 19.99 -21.78
CA MET A 149 13.30 21.46 -21.85
C MET A 149 13.70 22.10 -20.51
N GLY A 150 13.20 21.58 -19.39
CA GLY A 150 13.57 22.02 -18.05
C GLY A 150 15.06 21.80 -17.75
N LEU A 151 15.65 20.70 -18.23
CA LEU A 151 17.08 20.46 -18.09
C LEU A 151 17.93 21.46 -18.89
N SER A 152 17.52 21.78 -20.12
CA SER A 152 18.18 22.80 -20.95
C SER A 152 18.16 24.16 -20.25
N PHE A 153 16.97 24.61 -19.79
CA PHE A 153 16.85 25.89 -19.09
C PHE A 153 17.60 25.91 -17.75
N LEU A 154 17.70 24.76 -17.07
CA LEU A 154 18.49 24.63 -15.84
C LEU A 154 19.98 24.87 -16.13
N GLN A 155 20.50 24.30 -17.22
CA GLN A 155 21.89 24.50 -17.65
C GLN A 155 22.15 25.95 -18.04
N ASP A 156 21.23 26.58 -18.78
CA ASP A 156 21.34 27.99 -19.19
C ASP A 156 21.35 28.91 -17.95
N ALA A 157 20.39 28.73 -17.04
CA ALA A 157 20.31 29.50 -15.80
C ALA A 157 21.55 29.30 -14.90
N ALA A 158 22.07 28.07 -14.80
CA ALA A 158 23.28 27.78 -14.04
C ALA A 158 24.53 28.46 -14.63
N THR A 159 24.59 28.55 -15.96
CA THR A 159 25.67 29.24 -16.69
C THR A 159 25.58 30.75 -16.49
N GLU A 160 24.40 31.34 -16.66
CA GLU A 160 24.16 32.79 -16.44
C GLU A 160 24.45 33.22 -15.00
N MET A 161 24.19 32.35 -14.01
CA MET A 161 24.51 32.59 -12.60
C MET A 161 26.00 32.37 -12.25
N ASN A 162 26.84 31.94 -13.20
CA ASN A 162 28.22 31.54 -12.96
C ASN A 162 28.34 30.52 -11.81
N ILE A 163 27.42 29.55 -11.72
CA ILE A 163 27.45 28.52 -10.68
C ILE A 163 28.76 27.74 -10.74
N GLY A 164 29.30 27.52 -11.95
CA GLY A 164 30.59 26.87 -12.15
C GLY A 164 31.72 27.56 -11.39
N ASP A 165 31.86 28.88 -11.54
CA ASP A 165 32.88 29.66 -10.85
C ASP A 165 32.65 29.73 -9.34
N MET A 166 31.39 29.82 -8.91
CA MET A 166 31.03 29.79 -7.48
C MET A 166 31.44 28.47 -6.83
N VAL A 167 31.14 27.34 -7.48
CA VAL A 167 31.55 26.01 -7.02
C VAL A 167 33.07 25.87 -7.08
N ALA A 168 33.73 26.30 -8.15
CA ALA A 168 35.20 26.29 -8.26
C ALA A 168 35.86 27.08 -7.12
N GLY A 169 35.34 28.26 -6.78
CA GLY A 169 35.84 29.09 -5.68
C GLY A 169 35.67 28.42 -4.31
N MET A 170 34.57 27.70 -4.08
CA MET A 170 34.39 26.89 -2.87
C MET A 170 35.40 25.74 -2.82
N LEU A 171 35.62 25.06 -3.95
CA LEU A 171 36.52 23.91 -4.05
C LEU A 171 37.99 24.30 -3.99
N ALA A 172 38.38 25.51 -4.40
CA ALA A 172 39.75 25.99 -4.35
C ALA A 172 40.38 25.92 -2.93
N HIS A 173 39.54 25.94 -1.89
CA HIS A 173 39.96 25.88 -0.48
C HIS A 173 39.93 24.45 0.09
N VAL A 174 39.55 23.46 -0.72
CA VAL A 174 39.41 22.05 -0.32
C VAL A 174 40.53 21.23 -0.96
N PRO A 175 41.25 20.37 -0.21
CA PRO A 175 42.30 19.52 -0.77
C PRO A 175 41.73 18.55 -1.82
N GLN A 176 42.10 18.72 -3.09
CA GLN A 176 41.49 17.99 -4.20
C GLN A 176 41.85 16.49 -4.21
N ASP A 177 43.07 16.14 -3.80
CA ASP A 177 43.58 14.76 -3.78
C ASP A 177 43.38 14.05 -2.44
N SER A 178 42.49 14.56 -1.58
CA SER A 178 42.24 13.97 -0.27
C SER A 178 41.02 13.06 -0.28
N PHE A 179 41.16 11.88 0.32
CA PHE A 179 40.02 11.00 0.57
C PHE A 179 38.95 11.65 1.47
N PHE A 180 39.33 12.64 2.29
CA PHE A 180 38.39 13.45 3.06
C PHE A 180 37.39 14.18 2.15
N THR A 181 37.86 14.68 1.01
CA THR A 181 37.03 15.38 0.02
C THR A 181 36.02 14.43 -0.60
N ILE A 182 36.39 13.19 -0.87
CA ILE A 182 35.46 12.15 -1.33
C ILE A 182 34.33 11.93 -0.31
N ILE A 183 34.67 11.78 0.98
CA ILE A 183 33.68 11.64 2.05
C ILE A 183 32.78 12.88 2.14
N LEU A 184 33.34 14.08 2.01
CA LEU A 184 32.58 15.32 1.99
C LEU A 184 31.54 15.33 0.86
N PHE A 185 31.92 14.93 -0.35
CA PHE A 185 30.97 14.85 -1.48
C PHE A 185 29.88 13.78 -1.25
N VAL A 186 30.20 12.64 -0.63
CA VAL A 186 29.17 11.66 -0.20
C VAL A 186 28.17 12.30 0.75
N ILE A 187 28.63 13.05 1.76
CA ILE A 187 27.75 13.72 2.73
C ILE A 187 26.89 14.78 2.05
N VAL A 188 27.49 15.62 1.20
CA VAL A 188 26.76 16.66 0.44
C VAL A 188 25.69 16.02 -0.45
N GLY A 189 26.01 14.93 -1.14
CA GLY A 189 25.06 14.22 -2.01
C GLY A 189 23.87 13.67 -1.23
N ALA A 190 24.13 13.10 -0.05
CA ALA A 190 23.09 12.63 0.84
C ALA A 190 22.19 13.78 1.31
N LEU A 191 22.77 14.88 1.79
CA LEU A 191 22.02 16.05 2.28
C LEU A 191 21.17 16.68 1.18
N VAL A 192 21.74 16.94 0.00
CA VAL A 192 21.03 17.54 -1.13
C VAL A 192 19.85 16.66 -1.53
N THR A 193 20.04 15.33 -1.57
CA THR A 193 18.93 14.41 -1.91
C THR A 193 17.89 14.30 -0.83
N MET A 194 18.26 14.42 0.45
CA MET A 194 17.28 14.45 1.53
C MET A 194 16.41 15.71 1.49
N ILE A 195 16.98 16.84 1.05
CA ILE A 195 16.25 18.11 0.90
C ILE A 195 15.36 18.08 -0.35
N VAL A 196 15.92 17.67 -1.49
CA VAL A 196 15.21 17.66 -2.79
C VAL A 196 14.20 16.52 -2.87
N GLN A 197 14.46 15.40 -2.18
CA GLN A 197 13.63 14.18 -2.12
C GLN A 197 13.33 13.50 -3.47
N ALA A 198 13.93 13.99 -4.55
CA ALA A 198 13.81 13.44 -5.90
C ALA A 198 15.19 12.96 -6.41
N SER A 199 15.36 11.63 -6.48
CA SER A 199 16.61 11.00 -6.94
C SER A 199 16.99 11.41 -8.36
N ALA A 200 16.01 11.42 -9.28
CA ALA A 200 16.24 11.79 -10.66
C ALA A 200 16.67 13.27 -10.82
N ALA A 201 16.14 14.17 -9.99
CA ALA A 201 16.51 15.60 -10.02
C ALA A 201 17.92 15.83 -9.47
N THR A 202 18.27 15.17 -8.37
CA THR A 202 19.62 15.30 -7.80
C THR A 202 20.69 14.71 -8.71
N MET A 203 20.42 13.58 -9.35
CA MET A 203 21.30 13.00 -10.37
C MET A 203 21.42 13.92 -11.60
N ALA A 204 20.33 14.54 -12.06
CA ALA A 204 20.36 15.51 -13.16
C ALA A 204 21.25 16.72 -12.83
N ILE A 205 21.13 17.27 -11.62
CA ILE A 205 22.00 18.37 -11.14
C ILE A 205 23.47 17.93 -11.14
N THR A 206 23.75 16.70 -10.72
CA THR A 206 25.13 16.18 -10.66
C THR A 206 25.73 15.98 -12.05
N LEU A 207 24.96 15.43 -12.99
CA LEU A 207 25.37 15.30 -14.39
C LEU A 207 25.60 16.67 -15.04
N MET A 208 24.74 17.65 -14.75
CA MET A 208 24.91 19.02 -15.22
C MET A 208 26.21 19.63 -14.68
N LEU A 209 26.42 19.63 -13.36
CA LEU A 209 27.64 20.18 -12.73
C LEU A 209 28.91 19.51 -13.26
N PHE A 210 28.86 18.20 -13.48
CA PHE A 210 29.97 17.45 -14.05
C PHE A 210 30.21 17.83 -15.53
N GLY A 211 29.14 18.00 -16.31
CA GLY A 211 29.21 18.46 -17.69
C GLY A 211 29.72 19.90 -17.87
N MET A 212 29.67 20.72 -16.81
CA MET A 212 30.24 22.08 -16.80
C MET A 212 31.77 22.10 -16.69
N ASN A 213 32.44 20.97 -16.45
CA ASN A 213 33.91 20.85 -16.35
C ASN A 213 34.52 21.81 -15.31
N ILE A 214 33.88 21.92 -14.13
CA ILE A 214 34.28 22.82 -13.06
C ILE A 214 35.64 22.37 -12.47
N PRO A 215 36.65 23.25 -12.34
CA PRO A 215 37.91 22.91 -11.70
C PRO A 215 37.72 22.36 -10.28
N GLY A 216 38.29 21.20 -10.00
CA GLY A 216 38.14 20.50 -8.71
C GLY A 216 36.86 19.66 -8.57
N PHE A 217 35.98 19.65 -9.57
CA PHE A 217 34.81 18.78 -9.63
C PHE A 217 34.95 17.79 -10.80
N GLY A 218 35.79 16.79 -10.61
CA GLY A 218 36.04 15.72 -11.57
C GLY A 218 35.06 14.55 -11.43
N PHE A 219 35.38 13.46 -12.14
CA PHE A 219 34.59 12.25 -12.15
C PHE A 219 34.45 11.63 -10.75
N GLU A 220 35.53 11.64 -9.97
CA GLU A 220 35.59 11.13 -8.60
C GLU A 220 34.63 11.90 -7.68
N GLN A 221 34.66 13.24 -7.72
CA GLN A 221 33.76 14.05 -6.90
C GLN A 221 32.29 13.85 -7.30
N ALA A 222 32.01 13.74 -8.60
CA ALA A 222 30.68 13.47 -9.11
C ALA A 222 30.18 12.06 -8.75
N ALA A 223 31.06 11.05 -8.81
CA ALA A 223 30.79 9.67 -8.41
C ALA A 223 30.53 9.57 -6.89
N ALA A 224 31.33 10.25 -6.07
CA ALA A 224 31.13 10.35 -4.63
C ALA A 224 29.81 11.04 -4.28
N LEU A 225 29.47 12.12 -4.99
CA LEU A 225 28.18 12.80 -4.85
C LEU A 225 27.04 11.84 -5.15
N ALA A 226 27.09 11.10 -6.26
CA ALA A 226 26.07 10.10 -6.63
C ALA A 226 25.91 8.97 -5.61
N MET A 227 27.01 8.49 -5.00
CA MET A 227 26.95 7.53 -3.88
C MET A 227 26.21 8.11 -2.68
N GLY A 228 26.49 9.37 -2.35
CA GLY A 228 25.77 10.12 -1.33
C GLY A 228 24.28 10.21 -1.60
N GLN A 229 23.91 10.51 -2.84
CA GLN A 229 22.51 10.64 -3.26
C GLN A 229 21.73 9.34 -3.01
N ASN A 230 22.34 8.19 -3.24
CA ASN A 230 21.74 6.89 -2.92
C ASN A 230 21.45 6.69 -1.42
N ILE A 231 22.23 7.27 -0.52
CA ILE A 231 21.89 7.32 0.90
C ILE A 231 20.70 8.26 1.11
N GLY A 232 20.76 9.45 0.52
CA GLY A 232 19.75 10.49 0.74
C GLY A 232 18.35 10.11 0.27
N THR A 233 18.19 9.28 -0.78
CA THR A 233 16.88 8.79 -1.23
C THR A 233 16.09 8.00 -0.17
N THR A 234 16.79 7.44 0.82
CA THR A 234 16.20 6.62 1.87
C THR A 234 15.26 7.41 2.80
N ILE A 235 15.37 8.74 2.84
CA ILE A 235 14.50 9.60 3.67
C ILE A 235 13.03 9.44 3.32
N THR A 236 12.70 9.22 2.05
CA THR A 236 11.32 9.15 1.57
C THR A 236 10.59 7.93 2.13
N ALA A 237 11.24 6.77 2.10
CA ALA A 237 10.76 5.55 2.74
C ALA A 237 10.67 5.71 4.26
N PHE A 238 11.64 6.39 4.88
CA PHE A 238 11.62 6.65 6.33
C PHE A 238 10.40 7.50 6.72
N MET A 239 10.17 8.62 6.02
CA MET A 239 9.02 9.50 6.22
C MET A 239 7.70 8.76 6.02
N ALA A 240 7.55 7.99 4.94
CA ALA A 240 6.36 7.18 4.69
C ALA A 240 6.09 6.14 5.79
N SER A 241 7.14 5.64 6.45
CA SER A 241 7.00 4.65 7.52
C SER A 241 6.68 5.25 8.90
N LEU A 242 6.74 6.58 9.08
CA LEU A 242 6.58 7.22 10.40
C LEU A 242 5.20 6.96 11.02
N THR A 243 4.16 6.93 10.20
CA THR A 243 2.77 6.66 10.58
C THR A 243 2.35 5.21 10.35
N ALA A 244 3.27 4.35 9.92
CA ALA A 244 2.99 2.98 9.52
C ALA A 244 3.33 1.96 10.62
N ASN A 245 2.95 0.71 10.41
CA ASN A 245 3.20 -0.36 11.36
C ASN A 245 4.71 -0.72 11.48
N THR A 246 5.03 -1.59 12.45
CA THR A 246 6.43 -1.97 12.73
C THR A 246 7.14 -2.61 11.52
N GLN A 247 6.42 -3.36 10.69
CA GLN A 247 7.00 -4.02 9.52
C GLN A 247 7.37 -2.99 8.43
N ALA A 248 6.52 -1.99 8.20
CA ALA A 248 6.79 -0.90 7.27
C ALA A 248 8.03 -0.09 7.71
N ARG A 249 8.16 0.19 9.01
CA ARG A 249 9.36 0.84 9.60
C ARG A 249 10.62 -0.01 9.43
N ARG A 250 10.52 -1.33 9.58
CA ARG A 250 11.64 -2.26 9.30
C ARG A 250 12.04 -2.26 7.83
N ALA A 251 11.09 -2.16 6.90
CA ALA A 251 11.39 -2.08 5.47
C ALA A 251 12.15 -0.78 5.13
N ALA A 252 11.75 0.36 5.70
CA ALA A 252 12.48 1.61 5.56
C ALA A 252 13.90 1.54 6.16
N LEU A 253 14.06 0.93 7.33
CA LEU A 253 15.38 0.68 7.92
C LEU A 253 16.25 -0.25 7.06
N ALA A 254 15.65 -1.27 6.44
CA ALA A 254 16.38 -2.16 5.54
C ALA A 254 16.86 -1.42 4.28
N HIS A 255 16.05 -0.49 3.75
CA HIS A 255 16.45 0.37 2.64
C HIS A 255 17.63 1.27 3.02
N MET A 256 17.58 1.90 4.19
CA MET A 256 18.68 2.72 4.71
C MET A 256 19.95 1.89 4.89
N PHE A 257 19.83 0.72 5.54
CA PHE A 257 20.95 -0.19 5.75
C PHE A 257 21.61 -0.60 4.42
N PHE A 258 20.81 -0.99 3.42
CA PHE A 258 21.30 -1.41 2.11
C PHE A 258 22.16 -0.33 1.42
N ASN A 259 21.70 0.92 1.42
CA ASN A 259 22.42 2.02 0.78
C ASN A 259 23.66 2.44 1.57
N VAL A 260 23.55 2.57 2.90
CA VAL A 260 24.69 2.94 3.75
C VAL A 260 25.77 1.87 3.68
N PHE A 261 25.41 0.59 3.77
CA PHE A 261 26.36 -0.51 3.64
C PHE A 261 27.07 -0.48 2.28
N GLY A 262 26.32 -0.33 1.19
CA GLY A 262 26.87 -0.25 -0.16
C GLY A 262 27.90 0.87 -0.31
N VAL A 263 27.56 2.06 0.19
CA VAL A 263 28.48 3.21 0.18
C VAL A 263 29.75 2.92 0.98
N VAL A 264 29.62 2.40 2.21
CA VAL A 264 30.79 2.07 3.05
C VAL A 264 31.70 1.06 2.36
N VAL A 265 31.14 0.01 1.76
CA VAL A 265 31.93 -1.01 1.04
C VAL A 265 32.61 -0.42 -0.19
N PHE A 266 31.91 0.37 -1.00
CA PHE A 266 32.51 0.99 -2.18
C PHE A 266 33.57 2.02 -1.85
N LEU A 267 33.43 2.75 -0.73
CA LEU A 267 34.46 3.69 -0.28
C LEU A 267 35.81 3.01 -0.04
N ILE A 268 35.83 1.75 0.40
CA ILE A 268 37.08 0.98 0.59
C ILE A 268 37.82 0.76 -0.74
N VAL A 269 37.08 0.61 -1.84
CA VAL A 269 37.60 0.32 -3.18
C VAL A 269 37.34 1.45 -4.18
N PHE A 270 37.20 2.68 -3.68
CA PHE A 270 36.67 3.80 -4.45
C PHE A 270 37.49 4.12 -5.71
N TYR A 271 38.78 4.40 -5.57
CA TYR A 271 39.64 4.72 -6.73
C TYR A 271 39.74 3.55 -7.72
N PRO A 272 40.00 2.29 -7.30
CA PRO A 272 39.94 1.15 -8.21
C PRO A 272 38.60 0.99 -8.94
N ALA A 273 37.48 1.31 -8.28
CA ALA A 273 36.16 1.27 -8.90
C ALA A 273 35.98 2.37 -9.95
N CYS A 274 36.44 3.60 -9.66
CA CYS A 274 36.45 4.70 -10.62
C CYS A 274 37.30 4.34 -11.86
N ASP A 275 38.52 3.85 -11.65
CA ASP A 275 39.42 3.44 -12.74
C ASP A 275 38.82 2.33 -13.60
N ALA A 276 38.23 1.31 -12.97
CA ALA A 276 37.57 0.21 -13.67
C ALA A 276 36.39 0.70 -14.53
N VAL A 277 35.56 1.61 -14.01
CA VAL A 277 34.44 2.18 -14.77
C VAL A 277 34.94 3.04 -15.93
N SER A 278 35.94 3.90 -15.69
CA SER A 278 36.56 4.71 -16.74
C SER A 278 37.10 3.84 -17.86
N TRP A 279 37.82 2.76 -17.51
CA TRP A 279 38.34 1.81 -18.47
C TRP A 279 37.23 1.15 -19.30
N VAL A 280 36.15 0.68 -18.67
CA VAL A 280 35.00 0.08 -19.39
C VAL A 280 34.37 1.08 -20.35
N VAL A 281 34.18 2.33 -19.94
CA VAL A 281 33.52 3.34 -20.78
C VAL A 281 34.40 3.72 -21.98
N GLU A 282 35.70 3.89 -21.75
CA GLU A 282 36.65 4.28 -22.81
C GLU A 282 36.89 3.15 -23.81
N ASN A 283 36.99 1.89 -23.35
CA ASN A 283 37.39 0.76 -24.20
C ASN A 283 36.20 -0.06 -24.73
N CYS A 284 35.08 -0.14 -24.01
CA CYS A 284 33.93 -0.99 -24.40
C CYS A 284 32.75 -0.20 -24.95
N LEU A 285 32.56 1.07 -24.55
CA LEU A 285 31.44 1.91 -24.99
C LEU A 285 31.82 2.94 -26.06
N GLY A 286 33.05 2.87 -26.58
CA GLY A 286 33.53 3.73 -27.67
C GLY A 286 34.04 5.11 -27.24
N GLY A 287 34.12 5.39 -25.93
CA GLY A 287 34.65 6.64 -25.37
C GLY A 287 33.85 7.91 -25.73
N GLY A 288 34.39 9.09 -25.39
CA GLY A 288 33.94 10.38 -25.94
C GLY A 288 32.80 11.12 -25.23
N ASN A 289 32.21 10.58 -24.16
CA ASN A 289 31.25 11.31 -23.31
C ASN A 289 31.52 11.03 -21.83
N ASP A 290 32.15 11.96 -21.11
CA ASP A 290 32.46 11.78 -19.70
C ASP A 290 31.21 11.53 -18.85
N LEU A 291 30.03 12.05 -19.25
CA LEU A 291 28.75 11.77 -18.58
C LEU A 291 28.40 10.27 -18.55
N PHE A 292 28.88 9.48 -19.52
CA PHE A 292 28.72 8.02 -19.49
C PHE A 292 29.53 7.38 -18.37
N LYS A 293 30.67 7.95 -17.96
CA LYS A 293 31.44 7.47 -16.80
C LYS A 293 30.59 7.54 -15.55
N LEU A 294 29.91 8.66 -15.32
CA LEU A 294 29.05 8.84 -14.15
C LEU A 294 27.83 7.91 -14.16
N SER A 295 27.15 7.76 -15.32
CA SER A 295 26.02 6.84 -15.45
C SER A 295 26.41 5.37 -15.29
N ALA A 296 27.55 4.98 -15.86
CA ALA A 296 28.10 3.64 -15.71
C ALA A 296 28.54 3.37 -14.26
N PHE A 297 29.15 4.35 -13.60
CA PHE A 297 29.53 4.24 -12.19
C PHE A 297 28.30 4.03 -11.30
N HIS A 298 27.27 4.85 -11.47
CA HIS A 298 26.03 4.71 -10.68
C HIS A 298 25.38 3.35 -10.92
N THR A 299 25.37 2.85 -12.15
CA THR A 299 24.85 1.53 -12.51
C THR A 299 25.68 0.41 -11.88
N ALA A 300 27.00 0.45 -12.01
CA ALA A 300 27.91 -0.52 -11.44
C ALA A 300 27.79 -0.57 -9.91
N PHE A 301 27.74 0.59 -9.26
CA PHE A 301 27.52 0.72 -7.82
C PHE A 301 26.28 -0.03 -7.35
N ASN A 302 25.12 0.24 -7.96
CA ASN A 302 23.85 -0.37 -7.55
C ASN A 302 23.79 -1.86 -7.86
N ILE A 303 24.33 -2.30 -9.00
CA ILE A 303 24.37 -3.71 -9.39
C ILE A 303 25.29 -4.49 -8.44
N ILE A 304 26.51 -4.01 -8.20
CA ILE A 304 27.47 -4.68 -7.33
C ILE A 304 26.94 -4.73 -5.90
N ASN A 305 26.40 -3.62 -5.37
CA ASN A 305 25.80 -3.61 -4.03
C ASN A 305 24.66 -4.63 -3.91
N THR A 306 23.79 -4.72 -4.93
CA THR A 306 22.72 -5.72 -4.98
C THR A 306 23.26 -7.14 -5.01
N LEU A 307 24.26 -7.44 -5.86
CA LEU A 307 24.85 -8.77 -5.97
C LEU A 307 25.54 -9.19 -4.66
N LEU A 308 26.17 -8.25 -3.95
CA LEU A 308 26.77 -8.50 -2.65
C LEU A 308 25.72 -8.86 -1.59
N LEU A 309 24.58 -8.16 -1.56
CA LEU A 309 23.60 -8.28 -0.48
C LEU A 309 22.39 -9.17 -0.75
N ILE A 310 22.09 -9.52 -2.01
CA ILE A 310 20.95 -10.38 -2.37
C ILE A 310 21.04 -11.77 -1.68
N GLY A 311 22.26 -12.25 -1.47
CA GLY A 311 22.56 -13.47 -0.69
C GLY A 311 22.09 -13.39 0.77
N PHE A 312 22.07 -12.19 1.33
CA PHE A 312 21.95 -11.89 2.76
C PHE A 312 20.60 -11.26 3.16
N VAL A 313 19.58 -11.33 2.31
CA VAL A 313 18.25 -10.76 2.57
C VAL A 313 17.70 -11.20 3.94
N LYS A 314 17.84 -12.47 4.31
CA LYS A 314 17.37 -13.00 5.61
C LYS A 314 18.16 -12.40 6.78
N GLN A 315 19.45 -12.17 6.61
CA GLN A 315 20.32 -11.55 7.61
C GLN A 315 19.97 -10.08 7.81
N ILE A 316 19.69 -9.35 6.72
CA ILE A 316 19.19 -7.98 6.78
C ILE A 316 17.86 -7.93 7.53
N GLU A 317 16.93 -8.83 7.20
CA GLU A 317 15.65 -8.96 7.90
C GLU A 317 15.83 -9.20 9.41
N MET A 318 16.68 -10.14 9.80
CA MET A 318 16.98 -10.41 11.21
C MET A 318 17.61 -9.19 11.91
N LEU A 319 18.51 -8.48 11.24
CA LEU A 319 19.14 -7.26 11.77
C LEU A 319 18.09 -6.18 12.06
N VAL A 320 17.23 -5.85 11.10
CA VAL A 320 16.22 -4.80 11.30
C VAL A 320 15.15 -5.21 12.31
N CYS A 321 14.82 -6.50 12.42
CA CYS A 321 13.93 -7.02 13.46
C CYS A 321 14.52 -6.88 14.86
N ARG A 322 15.85 -7.02 14.99
CA ARG A 322 16.58 -6.84 16.25
C ARG A 322 16.70 -5.37 16.64
N VAL A 323 16.94 -4.49 15.66
CA VAL A 323 17.04 -3.03 15.88
C VAL A 323 15.67 -2.44 16.25
N LEU A 324 14.59 -2.91 15.62
CA LEU A 324 13.23 -2.45 15.88
C LEU A 324 12.34 -3.63 16.31
N PRO A 325 12.36 -4.02 17.61
CA PRO A 325 11.54 -5.12 18.11
C PRO A 325 10.05 -4.78 18.09
N MET A 326 9.21 -5.79 17.90
CA MET A 326 7.76 -5.63 17.87
C MET A 326 7.26 -5.56 19.31
N LYS A 327 6.60 -4.46 19.68
CA LYS A 327 5.93 -4.36 21.00
C LYS A 327 4.71 -5.28 20.98
N ALA A 328 4.47 -6.01 22.07
CA ALA A 328 3.23 -6.75 22.25
C ALA A 328 2.06 -5.75 22.12
N GLN A 329 1.13 -6.00 21.21
CA GLN A 329 -0.06 -5.16 21.06
C GLN A 329 -1.05 -5.57 22.16
N ASP A 330 -1.44 -4.61 22.99
CA ASP A 330 -2.72 -4.67 23.70
C ASP A 330 -3.84 -4.67 22.64
N GLU A 331 -4.93 -5.39 22.90
CA GLU A 331 -6.14 -5.45 22.05
C GLU A 331 -6.89 -4.10 22.05
N ASP A 332 -6.21 -3.02 21.66
CA ASP A 332 -6.74 -1.67 21.63
C ASP A 332 -7.65 -1.45 20.42
N TYR A 333 -8.58 -0.51 20.61
CA TYR A 333 -9.65 0.02 19.75
C TYR A 333 -9.25 0.45 18.32
N ARG A 334 -8.04 0.17 17.83
CA ARG A 334 -7.58 0.63 16.53
C ARG A 334 -7.72 -0.45 15.46
N LEU A 335 -8.06 -0.01 14.25
CA LEU A 335 -7.99 -0.82 13.04
C LEU A 335 -6.60 -1.47 12.90
N ARG A 336 -6.58 -2.75 12.54
CA ARG A 336 -5.36 -3.57 12.53
C ARG A 336 -4.47 -3.28 11.33
N PHE A 337 -5.08 -3.00 10.19
CA PHE A 337 -4.45 -2.80 8.90
C PHE A 337 -4.53 -1.34 8.44
N ILE A 338 -5.60 -0.63 8.78
CA ILE A 338 -5.72 0.81 8.53
C ILE A 338 -5.04 1.58 9.68
N SER A 339 -3.72 1.74 9.61
CA SER A 339 -2.93 2.36 10.71
C SER A 339 -2.35 3.73 10.38
N GLY A 340 -2.32 4.15 9.11
CA GLY A 340 -1.59 5.36 8.70
C GLY A 340 -2.00 5.95 7.35
N GLY A 341 -2.97 6.87 7.37
CA GLY A 341 -3.32 7.71 6.21
C GLY A 341 -3.75 6.94 4.96
N LEU A 342 -3.96 7.65 3.84
CA LEU A 342 -4.18 7.01 2.55
C LEU A 342 -2.86 6.45 2.02
N LEU A 343 -2.90 5.26 1.40
CA LEU A 343 -1.74 4.73 0.67
C LEU A 343 -1.51 5.51 -0.63
N SER A 344 -0.36 5.24 -1.25
CA SER A 344 0.10 5.93 -2.48
C SER A 344 -0.85 5.83 -3.67
N THR A 345 -1.70 4.79 -3.73
CA THR A 345 -2.73 4.65 -4.77
C THR A 345 -4.04 4.14 -4.18
N ALA A 346 -5.15 4.47 -4.83
CA ALA A 346 -6.48 4.11 -4.34
C ALA A 346 -6.72 2.59 -4.31
N GLU A 347 -6.16 1.85 -5.26
CA GLU A 347 -6.24 0.39 -5.33
C GLU A 347 -5.62 -0.28 -4.10
N LEU A 348 -4.55 0.31 -3.55
CA LEU A 348 -3.89 -0.21 -2.36
C LEU A 348 -4.70 0.07 -1.11
N SER A 349 -5.23 1.28 -1.02
CA SER A 349 -6.11 1.65 0.09
C SER A 349 -7.35 0.75 0.12
N ILE A 350 -7.95 0.45 -1.04
CA ILE A 350 -9.06 -0.52 -1.15
C ILE A 350 -8.65 -1.91 -0.62
N MET A 351 -7.42 -2.36 -0.89
CA MET A 351 -6.95 -3.64 -0.36
C MET A 351 -6.72 -3.63 1.16
N GLU A 352 -6.25 -2.53 1.75
CA GLU A 352 -6.17 -2.39 3.21
C GLU A 352 -7.55 -2.47 3.85
N ALA A 353 -8.52 -1.73 3.30
CA ALA A 353 -9.89 -1.78 3.78
C ALA A 353 -10.51 -3.17 3.64
N GLN A 354 -10.19 -3.93 2.58
CA GLN A 354 -10.68 -5.31 2.44
C GLN A 354 -10.18 -6.22 3.57
N LYS A 355 -8.91 -6.10 3.96
CA LYS A 355 -8.36 -6.86 5.10
C LYS A 355 -8.97 -6.43 6.43
N GLU A 356 -9.28 -5.15 6.57
CA GLU A 356 -9.94 -4.66 7.76
C GLU A 356 -11.39 -5.18 7.85
N ILE A 357 -12.11 -5.26 6.73
CA ILE A 357 -13.44 -5.88 6.65
C ILE A 357 -13.39 -7.36 7.04
N HIS A 358 -12.36 -8.10 6.61
CA HIS A 358 -12.15 -9.48 7.06
C HIS A 358 -11.93 -9.55 8.59
N SER A 359 -11.07 -8.68 9.14
CA SER A 359 -10.81 -8.57 10.57
C SER A 359 -12.06 -8.19 11.38
N PHE A 360 -12.91 -7.33 10.83
CA PHE A 360 -14.22 -6.99 11.39
C PHE A 360 -15.10 -8.25 11.45
N ALA A 361 -15.24 -8.98 10.34
CA ALA A 361 -15.99 -10.23 10.31
C ALA A 361 -15.49 -11.28 11.32
N GLU A 362 -14.17 -11.44 11.50
CA GLU A 362 -13.59 -12.33 12.52
C GLU A 362 -13.98 -11.91 13.95
N ARG A 363 -14.04 -10.60 14.22
CA ARG A 363 -14.48 -10.08 15.53
C ARG A 363 -15.96 -10.33 15.76
N CYS A 364 -16.82 -10.15 14.75
CA CYS A 364 -18.24 -10.49 14.83
C CYS A 364 -18.45 -11.98 15.15
N GLN A 365 -17.74 -12.88 14.46
CA GLN A 365 -17.82 -14.32 14.78
C GLN A 365 -17.35 -14.62 16.20
N ARG A 366 -16.24 -14.02 16.64
CA ARG A 366 -15.73 -14.20 18.00
C ARG A 366 -16.73 -13.72 19.05
N MET A 367 -17.38 -12.59 18.82
CA MET A 367 -18.43 -12.04 19.67
C MET A 367 -19.63 -13.00 19.74
N ALA A 368 -20.09 -13.53 18.61
CA ALA A 368 -21.17 -14.52 18.54
C ALA A 368 -20.83 -15.80 19.34
N GLY A 369 -19.56 -16.22 19.32
CA GLY A 369 -19.06 -17.37 20.10
C GLY A 369 -19.20 -17.22 21.63
N PHE A 370 -19.40 -15.99 22.15
CA PHE A 370 -19.68 -15.80 23.57
C PHE A 370 -21.13 -16.11 23.95
N VAL A 371 -22.09 -16.02 23.01
CA VAL A 371 -23.53 -16.20 23.28
C VAL A 371 -23.88 -17.62 23.75
N PRO A 372 -23.38 -18.71 23.14
CA PRO A 372 -23.62 -20.06 23.66
C PRO A 372 -23.13 -20.24 25.10
N THR A 373 -21.97 -19.66 25.43
CA THR A 373 -21.41 -19.70 26.79
C THR A 373 -22.28 -18.89 27.75
N LEU A 374 -22.74 -17.70 27.33
CA LEU A 374 -23.63 -16.85 28.11
C LEU A 374 -24.97 -17.55 28.42
N LEU A 375 -25.53 -18.25 27.43
CA LEU A 375 -26.78 -19.00 27.53
C LEU A 375 -26.72 -20.12 28.59
N GLU A 376 -25.56 -20.78 28.73
CA GLU A 376 -25.38 -21.89 29.68
C GLU A 376 -24.86 -21.46 31.05
N THR A 377 -24.30 -20.26 31.15
CA THR A 377 -23.73 -19.76 32.40
C THR A 377 -24.82 -19.64 33.45
N LYS A 378 -24.57 -20.17 34.65
CA LYS A 378 -25.49 -20.08 35.80
C LYS A 378 -25.06 -19.02 36.79
N ASP A 379 -23.76 -18.94 37.08
CA ASP A 379 -23.17 -17.95 37.98
C ASP A 379 -23.43 -16.52 37.51
N GLU A 380 -23.91 -15.66 38.41
CA GLU A 380 -24.30 -14.28 38.08
C GLU A 380 -23.09 -13.39 37.79
N MET A 381 -21.98 -13.57 38.51
CA MET A 381 -20.78 -12.77 38.32
C MET A 381 -20.13 -13.07 36.97
N GLU A 382 -20.01 -14.36 36.61
CA GLU A 382 -19.49 -14.78 35.30
C GLU A 382 -20.44 -14.38 34.16
N PHE A 383 -21.76 -14.44 34.36
CA PHE A 383 -22.73 -13.95 33.38
C PHE A 383 -22.52 -12.46 33.09
N ASN A 384 -22.45 -11.63 34.13
CA ASN A 384 -22.27 -10.19 33.99
C ASN A 384 -20.93 -9.85 33.32
N LYS A 385 -19.85 -10.59 33.62
CA LYS A 385 -18.55 -10.44 32.93
C LYS A 385 -18.65 -10.78 31.44
N LEU A 386 -19.30 -11.88 31.08
CA LEU A 386 -19.48 -12.29 29.68
C LEU A 386 -20.38 -11.31 28.92
N PHE A 387 -21.47 -10.86 29.53
CA PHE A 387 -22.37 -9.86 28.94
C PHE A 387 -21.64 -8.53 28.70
N ALA A 388 -20.90 -8.02 29.69
CA ALA A 388 -20.07 -6.82 29.54
C ALA A 388 -18.97 -6.99 28.46
N ARG A 389 -18.48 -8.21 28.25
CA ARG A 389 -17.54 -8.52 27.17
C ARG A 389 -18.22 -8.45 25.80
N ILE A 390 -19.46 -8.92 25.66
CA ILE A 390 -20.25 -8.78 24.43
C ILE A 390 -20.52 -7.30 24.15
N GLU A 391 -20.97 -6.53 25.14
CA GLU A 391 -21.16 -5.07 25.02
C GLU A 391 -19.87 -4.37 24.59
N LYS A 392 -18.71 -4.75 25.16
CA LYS A 392 -17.42 -4.21 24.72
C LYS A 392 -17.11 -4.52 23.25
N TYR A 393 -17.46 -5.71 22.76
CA TYR A 393 -17.23 -6.09 21.36
C TYR A 393 -18.15 -5.33 20.41
N GLU A 394 -19.40 -5.04 20.79
CA GLU A 394 -20.31 -4.20 20.01
C GLU A 394 -19.76 -2.77 19.84
N ASN A 395 -19.32 -2.13 20.93
CA ASN A 395 -18.69 -0.81 20.83
C ASN A 395 -17.44 -0.79 19.93
N ILE A 396 -16.73 -1.92 19.85
CA ILE A 396 -15.60 -2.09 18.95
C ILE A 396 -16.09 -2.19 17.49
N THR A 397 -17.15 -2.93 17.21
CA THR A 397 -17.70 -3.06 15.86
C THR A 397 -18.22 -1.73 15.31
N ASP A 398 -18.86 -0.90 16.15
CA ASP A 398 -19.32 0.45 15.78
C ASP A 398 -18.15 1.36 15.38
N SER A 399 -17.10 1.37 16.20
CA SER A 399 -15.89 2.15 15.90
C SER A 399 -15.25 1.68 14.60
N MET A 400 -15.22 0.37 14.35
CA MET A 400 -14.67 -0.20 13.13
C MET A 400 -15.47 0.21 11.90
N GLU A 401 -16.80 0.16 11.94
CA GLU A 401 -17.64 0.63 10.84
C GLU A 401 -17.32 2.08 10.48
N MET A 402 -17.35 2.98 11.47
CA MET A 402 -17.11 4.40 11.28
C MET A 402 -15.71 4.71 10.75
N GLU A 403 -14.68 4.05 11.29
CA GLU A 403 -13.30 4.25 10.85
C GLU A 403 -13.07 3.72 9.43
N ILE A 404 -13.60 2.54 9.08
CA ILE A 404 -13.48 1.97 7.73
C ILE A 404 -14.29 2.81 6.73
N ALA A 405 -15.50 3.26 7.07
CA ALA A 405 -16.31 4.13 6.23
C ALA A 405 -15.62 5.47 5.95
N SER A 406 -15.07 6.10 7.00
CA SER A 406 -14.30 7.35 6.86
C SER A 406 -13.08 7.15 5.94
N TYR A 407 -12.37 6.04 6.09
CA TYR A 407 -11.25 5.70 5.25
C TYR A 407 -11.66 5.51 3.79
N LEU A 408 -12.69 4.69 3.52
CA LEU A 408 -13.22 4.44 2.17
C LEU A 408 -13.72 5.72 1.49
N ASN A 409 -14.35 6.64 2.24
CA ASN A 409 -14.76 7.95 1.72
C ASN A 409 -13.56 8.79 1.29
N LYS A 410 -12.50 8.85 2.10
CA LYS A 410 -11.24 9.53 1.72
C LYS A 410 -10.59 8.90 0.48
N VAL A 411 -10.65 7.58 0.34
CA VAL A 411 -10.18 6.90 -0.89
C VAL A 411 -11.01 7.32 -2.10
N SER A 412 -12.32 7.54 -1.91
CA SER A 412 -13.26 7.92 -2.96
C SER A 412 -13.03 9.31 -3.55
N GLU A 413 -12.37 10.20 -2.80
CA GLU A 413 -12.00 11.54 -3.25
C GLU A 413 -10.83 11.53 -4.26
N GLY A 414 -10.10 10.40 -4.37
CA GLY A 414 -8.99 10.24 -5.31
C GLY A 414 -9.40 9.96 -6.77
N HIS A 415 -8.41 9.86 -7.66
CA HIS A 415 -8.64 9.46 -9.04
C HIS A 415 -8.89 7.94 -9.12
N LEU A 416 -10.15 7.54 -9.16
CA LEU A 416 -10.56 6.13 -9.19
C LEU A 416 -10.88 5.62 -10.60
N SER A 417 -10.49 4.38 -10.86
CA SER A 417 -11.09 3.59 -11.95
C SER A 417 -12.56 3.26 -11.63
N ASP A 418 -13.37 2.97 -12.65
CA ASP A 418 -14.77 2.57 -12.43
C ASP A 418 -14.89 1.28 -11.63
N ALA A 419 -13.95 0.35 -11.81
CA ALA A 419 -13.87 -0.88 -11.01
C ALA A 419 -13.61 -0.58 -9.52
N SER A 420 -12.72 0.38 -9.23
CA SER A 420 -12.39 0.81 -7.86
C SER A 420 -13.60 1.47 -7.18
N LYS A 421 -14.38 2.29 -7.90
CA LYS A 421 -15.62 2.89 -7.38
C LYS A 421 -16.65 1.84 -6.98
N THR A 422 -16.92 0.88 -7.87
CA THR A 422 -17.86 -0.22 -7.58
C THR A 422 -17.38 -1.06 -6.39
N GLN A 423 -16.07 -1.28 -6.26
CA GLN A 423 -15.53 -2.02 -5.11
C GLN A 423 -15.78 -1.28 -3.79
N ILE A 424 -15.55 0.04 -3.74
CA ILE A 424 -15.81 0.86 -2.54
C ILE A 424 -17.28 0.78 -2.14
N GLN A 425 -18.22 0.87 -3.10
CA GLN A 425 -19.66 0.76 -2.81
C GLN A 425 -20.03 -0.59 -2.18
N LYS A 426 -19.46 -1.69 -2.69
CA LYS A 426 -19.66 -3.02 -2.11
C LYS A 426 -19.13 -3.10 -0.68
N MET A 427 -17.95 -2.52 -0.45
CA MET A 427 -17.30 -2.53 0.86
C MET A 427 -18.07 -1.71 1.90
N LEU A 428 -18.59 -0.53 1.52
CA LEU A 428 -19.47 0.28 2.38
C LEU A 428 -20.74 -0.49 2.76
N ARG A 429 -21.31 -1.25 1.83
CA ARG A 429 -22.44 -2.13 2.15
C ARG A 429 -22.00 -3.27 3.08
N GLN A 430 -20.85 -3.90 2.86
CA GLN A 430 -20.36 -4.99 3.71
C GLN A 430 -20.13 -4.54 5.16
N ILE A 431 -19.53 -3.38 5.40
CA ILE A 431 -19.29 -2.91 6.78
C ILE A 431 -20.59 -2.60 7.53
N SER A 432 -21.60 -2.05 6.84
CA SER A 432 -22.90 -1.77 7.45
C SER A 432 -23.61 -3.08 7.84
N GLU A 433 -23.60 -4.10 6.98
CA GLU A 433 -24.21 -5.40 7.32
C GLU A 433 -23.39 -6.15 8.40
N LEU A 434 -22.08 -5.92 8.50
CA LEU A 434 -21.24 -6.45 9.58
C LEU A 434 -21.51 -5.79 10.94
N GLU A 435 -21.78 -4.48 10.96
CA GLU A 435 -22.26 -3.77 12.15
C GLU A 435 -23.61 -4.35 12.61
N SER A 436 -24.53 -4.58 11.68
CA SER A 436 -25.85 -5.16 12.00
C SER A 436 -25.74 -6.58 12.57
N ILE A 437 -24.70 -7.34 12.21
CA ILE A 437 -24.36 -8.61 12.89
C ILE A 437 -23.92 -8.36 14.33
N GLY A 438 -23.04 -7.38 14.57
CA GLY A 438 -22.59 -6.99 15.92
C GLY A 438 -23.77 -6.62 16.82
N ASP A 439 -24.64 -5.75 16.32
CA ASP A 439 -25.90 -5.33 16.95
C ASP A 439 -26.79 -6.52 17.29
N SER A 440 -26.98 -7.44 16.34
CA SER A 440 -27.82 -8.61 16.55
C SER A 440 -27.26 -9.55 17.62
N VAL A 441 -25.94 -9.76 17.65
CA VAL A 441 -25.28 -10.53 18.71
C VAL A 441 -25.44 -9.85 20.07
N TYR A 442 -25.34 -8.52 20.14
CA TYR A 442 -25.60 -7.79 21.38
C TYR A 442 -27.05 -7.92 21.83
N ASN A 443 -28.01 -7.84 20.89
CA ASN A 443 -29.44 -8.04 21.16
C ASN A 443 -29.77 -9.46 21.67
N LEU A 444 -29.06 -10.50 21.21
CA LEU A 444 -29.14 -11.85 21.79
C LEU A 444 -28.70 -11.83 23.26
N GLY A 445 -27.55 -11.20 23.57
CA GLY A 445 -27.08 -11.02 24.93
C GLY A 445 -28.08 -10.25 25.81
N ARG A 446 -28.67 -9.18 25.28
CA ARG A 446 -29.68 -8.36 25.98
C ARG A 446 -30.96 -9.14 26.24
N THR A 447 -31.40 -9.97 25.31
CA THR A 447 -32.57 -10.85 25.48
C THR A 447 -32.35 -11.82 26.65
N LEU A 448 -31.17 -12.44 26.72
CA LEU A 448 -30.81 -13.33 27.84
C LEU A 448 -30.70 -12.59 29.18
N ASN A 449 -30.14 -11.38 29.17
CA ASN A 449 -30.06 -10.54 30.37
C ASN A 449 -31.46 -10.13 30.86
N ARG A 450 -32.34 -9.67 29.96
CA ARG A 450 -33.72 -9.31 30.29
C ARG A 450 -34.53 -10.51 30.79
N HIS A 451 -34.33 -11.69 30.21
CA HIS A 451 -34.93 -12.93 30.69
C HIS A 451 -34.56 -13.17 32.16
N ARG A 452 -33.27 -13.10 32.52
CA ARG A 452 -32.82 -13.27 33.92
C ARG A 452 -33.39 -12.23 34.89
N MET A 453 -33.58 -10.99 34.44
CA MET A 453 -34.07 -9.91 35.29
C MET A 453 -35.59 -9.95 35.50
N HIS A 454 -36.35 -10.46 34.52
CA HIS A 454 -37.81 -10.30 34.47
C HIS A 454 -38.60 -11.60 34.41
N CYS A 455 -37.96 -12.74 34.17
CA CYS A 455 -38.58 -14.06 34.16
C CYS A 455 -37.92 -14.95 35.22
N GLN A 456 -38.73 -15.50 36.12
CA GLN A 456 -38.24 -16.41 37.18
C GLN A 456 -38.13 -17.85 36.69
N GLU A 457 -38.85 -18.20 35.63
CA GLU A 457 -38.79 -19.54 35.01
C GLU A 457 -37.54 -19.68 34.15
N SER A 458 -36.96 -20.87 34.14
CA SER A 458 -35.87 -21.21 33.23
C SER A 458 -36.42 -21.80 31.94
N PHE A 459 -35.73 -21.56 30.82
CA PHE A 459 -36.04 -22.24 29.55
C PHE A 459 -36.14 -23.75 29.74
N THR A 460 -37.11 -24.37 29.08
CA THR A 460 -37.29 -25.82 29.12
C THR A 460 -36.11 -26.53 28.44
N ALA A 461 -35.96 -27.84 28.71
CA ALA A 461 -34.89 -28.63 28.08
C ALA A 461 -34.98 -28.60 26.55
N ASP A 462 -36.20 -28.66 26.00
CA ASP A 462 -36.44 -28.59 24.56
C ASP A 462 -36.11 -27.21 24.00
N GLN A 463 -36.56 -26.12 24.65
CA GLN A 463 -36.21 -24.74 24.26
C GLN A 463 -34.69 -24.52 24.26
N MET A 464 -34.01 -24.98 25.30
CA MET A 464 -32.55 -24.91 25.38
C MET A 464 -31.87 -25.65 24.24
N GLN A 465 -32.35 -26.85 23.89
CA GLN A 465 -31.81 -27.61 22.77
C GLN A 465 -32.07 -26.89 21.44
N HIS A 466 -33.26 -26.31 21.26
CA HIS A 466 -33.60 -25.54 20.06
C HIS A 466 -32.74 -24.29 19.89
N MET A 467 -32.54 -23.53 20.97
CA MET A 467 -31.66 -22.35 20.97
C MET A 467 -30.22 -22.72 20.62
N LYS A 468 -29.71 -23.84 21.14
CA LYS A 468 -28.37 -24.34 20.78
C LYS A 468 -28.27 -24.72 19.30
N THR A 469 -29.27 -25.44 18.77
CA THR A 469 -29.32 -25.77 17.33
C THR A 469 -29.34 -24.50 16.48
N MET A 470 -30.12 -23.49 16.90
CA MET A 470 -30.20 -22.20 16.20
C MET A 470 -28.85 -21.47 16.19
N LEU A 471 -28.15 -21.42 17.33
CA LEU A 471 -26.81 -20.85 17.44
C LEU A 471 -25.77 -21.62 16.60
N GLN A 472 -25.90 -22.94 16.47
CA GLN A 472 -25.02 -23.75 15.60
C GLN A 472 -25.22 -23.43 14.12
N LEU A 473 -26.47 -23.23 13.67
CA LEU A 473 -26.75 -22.81 12.29
C LEU A 473 -26.19 -21.42 12.00
N VAL A 474 -26.34 -20.49 12.95
CA VAL A 474 -25.75 -19.14 12.87
C VAL A 474 -24.22 -19.18 12.80
N ASP A 475 -23.55 -19.97 13.65
CA ASP A 475 -22.09 -20.10 13.60
C ASP A 475 -21.61 -20.74 12.28
N ALA A 476 -22.38 -21.69 11.74
CA ALA A 476 -22.12 -22.25 10.42
C ALA A 476 -22.23 -21.18 9.32
N ALA A 477 -23.23 -20.29 9.40
CA ALA A 477 -23.39 -19.16 8.49
C ALA A 477 -22.21 -18.18 8.57
N LEU A 478 -21.82 -17.77 9.79
CA LEU A 478 -20.67 -16.88 10.03
C LEU A 478 -19.35 -17.48 9.54
N THR A 479 -19.13 -18.77 9.81
CA THR A 479 -17.96 -19.51 9.31
C THR A 479 -17.92 -19.53 7.79
N GLU A 480 -19.07 -19.72 7.15
CA GLU A 480 -19.16 -19.74 5.70
C GLU A 480 -18.97 -18.34 5.08
N MET A 481 -19.45 -17.29 5.75
CA MET A 481 -19.18 -15.89 5.36
C MET A 481 -17.68 -15.60 5.34
N LEU A 482 -16.93 -15.98 6.39
CA LEU A 482 -15.48 -15.75 6.46
C LEU A 482 -14.71 -16.44 5.34
N LYS A 483 -15.11 -17.66 4.95
CA LYS A 483 -14.49 -18.34 3.79
C LYS A 483 -14.71 -17.60 2.48
N ARG A 484 -15.79 -16.82 2.38
CA ARG A 484 -16.26 -16.20 1.13
C ARG A 484 -15.95 -14.72 1.03
N ILE A 485 -15.69 -14.04 2.14
CA ILE A 485 -15.56 -12.57 2.21
C ILE A 485 -14.43 -12.03 1.31
N ASP A 486 -13.38 -12.83 1.06
CA ASP A 486 -12.23 -12.46 0.21
C ASP A 486 -12.18 -13.16 -1.15
N LEU A 487 -13.10 -14.09 -1.43
CA LEU A 487 -13.02 -14.91 -2.65
C LEU A 487 -13.58 -14.17 -3.88
N PRO A 488 -12.85 -14.15 -5.01
CA PRO A 488 -13.36 -13.63 -6.26
C PRO A 488 -14.53 -14.48 -6.79
N THR A 489 -15.39 -13.84 -7.58
CA THR A 489 -16.71 -14.33 -8.02
C THR A 489 -16.65 -15.71 -8.68
N THR A 490 -17.39 -16.68 -8.14
CA THR A 490 -17.76 -17.92 -8.86
C THR A 490 -19.27 -18.13 -8.79
N LYS A 491 -19.90 -18.57 -9.89
CA LYS A 491 -21.38 -18.76 -9.99
C LYS A 491 -21.96 -19.74 -8.95
N ASN A 492 -21.15 -20.66 -8.42
CA ASN A 492 -21.56 -21.59 -7.36
C ASN A 492 -21.22 -21.09 -5.95
N GLY A 493 -20.64 -19.90 -5.82
CA GLY A 493 -20.05 -19.41 -4.59
C GLY A 493 -21.03 -18.83 -3.56
N VAL A 494 -22.35 -18.95 -3.72
CA VAL A 494 -23.34 -18.43 -2.74
C VAL A 494 -24.29 -19.53 -2.26
N LYS A 495 -24.42 -20.65 -2.99
CA LYS A 495 -25.43 -21.67 -2.73
C LYS A 495 -25.39 -22.23 -1.30
N VAL A 496 -24.20 -22.43 -0.75
CA VAL A 496 -24.05 -22.93 0.62
C VAL A 496 -24.60 -21.91 1.63
N SER A 497 -24.25 -20.63 1.47
CA SER A 497 -24.77 -19.56 2.33
C SER A 497 -26.28 -19.44 2.25
N LEU A 498 -26.86 -19.53 1.04
CA LEU A 498 -28.32 -19.53 0.84
C LEU A 498 -28.99 -20.73 1.51
N ASN A 499 -28.44 -21.94 1.35
CA ASN A 499 -29.02 -23.12 1.96
C ASN A 499 -29.05 -23.01 3.50
N ILE A 500 -27.98 -22.50 4.10
CA ILE A 500 -27.91 -22.28 5.55
C ILE A 500 -28.95 -21.24 5.98
N GLU A 501 -29.10 -20.12 5.25
CA GLU A 501 -30.13 -19.12 5.52
C GLU A 501 -31.55 -19.73 5.46
N HIS A 502 -31.82 -20.56 4.45
CA HIS A 502 -33.11 -21.21 4.30
C HIS A 502 -33.37 -22.20 5.47
N GLU A 503 -32.35 -22.92 5.92
CA GLU A 503 -32.43 -23.79 7.10
C GLU A 503 -32.75 -22.99 8.37
N ILE A 504 -32.08 -21.85 8.57
CA ILE A 504 -32.34 -20.91 9.67
C ILE A 504 -33.80 -20.44 9.63
N ASN A 505 -34.29 -20.00 8.47
CA ASN A 505 -35.64 -19.49 8.28
C ASN A 505 -36.73 -20.54 8.52
N ASN A 506 -36.53 -21.74 7.97
CA ASN A 506 -37.43 -22.86 8.15
C ASN A 506 -37.49 -23.27 9.63
N TYR A 507 -36.33 -23.37 10.29
CA TYR A 507 -36.28 -23.75 11.70
C TYR A 507 -36.93 -22.70 12.60
N ARG A 508 -36.66 -21.41 12.38
CA ARG A 508 -37.35 -20.31 13.07
C ARG A 508 -38.86 -20.39 12.94
N THR A 509 -39.36 -20.68 11.73
CA THR A 509 -40.81 -20.79 11.47
C THR A 509 -41.42 -21.98 12.23
N GLN A 510 -40.74 -23.13 12.21
CA GLN A 510 -41.14 -24.31 12.97
C GLN A 510 -41.20 -23.99 14.48
N LEU A 511 -40.15 -23.39 15.04
CA LEU A 511 -40.06 -23.08 16.47
C LEU A 511 -41.09 -22.04 16.91
N LYS A 512 -41.40 -21.03 16.08
CA LYS A 512 -42.47 -20.05 16.35
C LYS A 512 -43.84 -20.70 16.42
N ASN A 513 -44.16 -21.57 15.45
CA ASN A 513 -45.44 -22.27 15.41
C ASN A 513 -45.59 -23.24 16.59
N GLN A 514 -44.51 -23.95 16.94
CA GLN A 514 -44.49 -24.84 18.08
C GLN A 514 -44.68 -24.06 19.40
N ASN A 515 -43.98 -22.93 19.57
CA ASN A 515 -44.14 -22.11 20.76
C ASN A 515 -45.59 -21.64 20.98
N LEU A 516 -46.29 -21.25 19.90
CA LEU A 516 -47.71 -20.87 20.00
C LEU A 516 -48.59 -22.02 20.48
N HIS A 517 -48.34 -23.23 19.98
CA HIS A 517 -49.06 -24.42 20.42
C HIS A 517 -48.77 -24.76 21.89
N ASP A 518 -47.50 -24.72 22.28
CA ASP A 518 -47.04 -25.14 23.60
C ASP A 518 -47.48 -24.17 24.72
N VAL A 519 -47.50 -22.86 24.43
CA VAL A 519 -48.08 -21.85 25.33
C VAL A 519 -49.59 -22.04 25.46
N ASN A 520 -50.32 -22.30 24.36
CA ASN A 520 -51.76 -22.56 24.42
C ASN A 520 -52.10 -23.87 25.17
N ALA A 521 -51.20 -24.85 25.12
CA ALA A 521 -51.31 -26.11 25.87
C ALA A 521 -50.90 -25.98 27.35
N GLY A 522 -50.40 -24.81 27.78
CA GLY A 522 -49.99 -24.56 29.16
C GLY A 522 -48.70 -25.26 29.57
N LEU A 523 -47.80 -25.59 28.63
CA LEU A 523 -46.52 -26.24 28.93
C LEU A 523 -45.53 -25.30 29.64
N TYR A 524 -45.67 -23.99 29.44
CA TYR A 524 -44.93 -22.92 30.12
C TYR A 524 -45.67 -21.58 29.96
N ASP A 525 -45.29 -20.58 30.77
CA ASP A 525 -45.94 -19.26 30.74
C ASP A 525 -45.69 -18.48 29.44
N TYR A 526 -46.65 -17.62 29.09
CA TYR A 526 -46.56 -16.73 27.93
C TYR A 526 -45.31 -15.87 27.96
N GLN A 527 -44.90 -15.36 29.14
CA GLN A 527 -43.73 -14.50 29.26
C GLN A 527 -42.43 -15.23 28.87
N LEU A 528 -42.27 -16.49 29.27
CA LEU A 528 -41.13 -17.32 28.88
C LEU A 528 -41.13 -17.56 27.35
N GLY A 529 -42.32 -17.82 26.79
CA GLY A 529 -42.50 -17.97 25.35
C GLY A 529 -42.11 -16.74 24.53
N VAL A 530 -42.34 -15.53 25.04
CA VAL A 530 -41.91 -14.28 24.38
C VAL A 530 -40.39 -14.19 24.29
N PHE A 531 -39.68 -14.37 25.41
CA PHE A 531 -38.21 -14.32 25.41
C PHE A 531 -37.58 -15.38 24.51
N TYR A 532 -38.17 -16.58 24.49
CA TYR A 532 -37.75 -17.66 23.60
C TYR A 532 -37.90 -17.26 22.11
N VAL A 533 -39.07 -16.74 21.72
CA VAL A 533 -39.31 -16.32 20.33
C VAL A 533 -38.48 -15.10 19.92
N ASP A 534 -38.26 -14.15 20.84
CA ASP A 534 -37.38 -13.00 20.60
C ASP A 534 -35.96 -13.46 20.28
N PHE A 535 -35.44 -14.41 21.07
CA PHE A 535 -34.12 -14.99 20.83
C PHE A 535 -34.02 -15.71 19.48
N ILE A 536 -35.01 -16.54 19.13
CA ILE A 536 -35.02 -17.27 17.85
C ILE A 536 -35.17 -16.30 16.66
N SER A 537 -35.97 -15.25 16.80
CA SER A 537 -36.14 -14.24 15.74
C SER A 537 -34.84 -13.45 15.54
N GLU A 538 -34.13 -13.13 16.61
CA GLU A 538 -32.86 -12.40 16.50
C GLU A 538 -31.76 -13.27 15.87
N CYS A 539 -31.74 -14.58 16.13
CA CYS A 539 -30.84 -15.50 15.41
C CYS A 539 -31.13 -15.56 13.90
N GLU A 540 -32.39 -15.44 13.50
CA GLU A 540 -32.76 -15.42 12.08
C GLU A 540 -32.31 -14.12 11.40
N LYS A 541 -32.59 -12.96 11.99
CA LYS A 541 -32.05 -11.68 11.49
C LYS A 541 -30.53 -11.71 11.36
N LEU A 542 -29.83 -12.28 12.34
CA LEU A 542 -28.39 -12.46 12.27
C LEU A 542 -27.98 -13.28 11.03
N GLY A 543 -28.71 -14.37 10.75
CA GLY A 543 -28.56 -15.15 9.52
C GLY A 543 -28.75 -14.33 8.24
N ASP A 544 -29.76 -13.46 8.20
CA ASP A 544 -30.03 -12.58 7.07
C ASP A 544 -28.90 -11.58 6.84
N TYR A 545 -28.41 -10.92 7.91
CA TYR A 545 -27.27 -9.99 7.81
C TYR A 545 -26.00 -10.69 7.31
N VAL A 546 -25.73 -11.92 7.78
CA VAL A 546 -24.63 -12.74 7.29
C VAL A 546 -24.76 -13.02 5.79
N MET A 547 -25.97 -13.34 5.33
CA MET A 547 -26.24 -13.55 3.91
C MET A 547 -26.05 -12.26 3.09
N ASN A 548 -26.48 -11.12 3.62
CA ASN A 548 -26.30 -9.82 2.98
C ASN A 548 -24.83 -9.43 2.82
N VAL A 549 -23.97 -9.68 3.82
CA VAL A 549 -22.50 -9.47 3.70
C VAL A 549 -21.95 -10.26 2.50
N VAL A 550 -22.37 -11.52 2.35
CA VAL A 550 -21.95 -12.41 1.25
C VAL A 550 -22.47 -11.92 -0.11
N GLN A 551 -23.68 -11.36 -0.18
CA GLN A 551 -24.24 -10.76 -1.40
C GLN A 551 -23.57 -9.44 -1.77
N ALA A 552 -23.32 -8.57 -0.78
CA ALA A 552 -22.70 -7.27 -0.94
C ALA A 552 -21.31 -7.39 -1.57
N GLY A 553 -20.47 -8.31 -1.07
CA GLY A 553 -19.15 -8.58 -1.67
C GLY A 553 -19.21 -9.01 -3.14
N LYS A 554 -20.35 -9.56 -3.59
CA LYS A 554 -20.57 -10.02 -4.96
C LYS A 554 -21.26 -9.00 -5.85
N GLY A 555 -21.75 -7.89 -5.30
CA GLY A 555 -22.58 -6.93 -6.03
C GLY A 555 -23.94 -7.48 -6.44
N LEU A 556 -24.48 -8.41 -5.64
CA LEU A 556 -25.84 -8.92 -5.81
C LEU A 556 -26.79 -8.07 -4.94
N ASN A 557 -27.96 -7.73 -5.49
CA ASN A 557 -29.05 -7.11 -4.74
C ASN A 557 -29.87 -8.18 -3.99
N ASN A 558 -30.65 -7.74 -3.00
CA ASN A 558 -31.46 -8.58 -2.10
C ASN A 558 -32.60 -9.36 -2.81
N ASP A 559 -32.75 -9.24 -4.12
CA ASP A 559 -33.94 -9.69 -4.88
C ASP A 559 -33.97 -11.19 -5.24
N PHE A 560 -33.28 -12.06 -4.50
CA PHE A 560 -33.39 -13.52 -4.71
C PHE A 560 -34.45 -14.19 -3.81
N GLY A 561 -35.25 -13.41 -3.06
CA GLY A 561 -36.16 -13.93 -2.04
C GLY A 561 -37.56 -14.38 -2.46
N ASP A 562 -38.15 -13.90 -3.57
CA ASP A 562 -39.62 -14.07 -3.79
C ASP A 562 -40.06 -14.49 -5.21
N GLY A 563 -39.23 -15.25 -5.93
CA GLY A 563 -39.61 -15.82 -7.23
C GLY A 563 -39.79 -17.34 -7.16
N PRO A 564 -40.93 -17.92 -7.60
CA PRO A 564 -41.05 -19.37 -7.68
C PRO A 564 -40.00 -19.91 -8.65
N ILE A 565 -39.23 -20.91 -8.20
CA ILE A 565 -38.37 -21.73 -9.05
C ILE A 565 -39.31 -22.57 -9.93
N ASN A 566 -39.78 -21.97 -11.02
CA ASN A 566 -40.39 -22.73 -12.10
C ASN A 566 -39.27 -23.48 -12.80
N GLY A 567 -39.09 -24.74 -12.41
CA GLY A 567 -38.43 -25.71 -13.25
C GLY A 567 -39.24 -25.90 -14.52
N GLN A 568 -38.62 -25.65 -15.67
CA GLN A 568 -38.94 -26.26 -16.97
C GLN A 568 -37.95 -25.78 -18.04
N GLY A 569 -37.39 -26.74 -18.78
CA GLY A 569 -36.80 -26.53 -20.12
C GLY A 569 -35.28 -26.49 -20.17
#